data_AF-A0A124IBN3-F1
#
_entry.id   AF-A0A124IBN3-F1
#
_cell.length_a   1.000
_cell.length_b   1.000
_cell.length_c   1.000
_cell.angle_alpha   90.00
_cell.angle_beta   90.00
_cell.angle_gamma   90.00
#
_symmetry.space_group_name_H-M   'P 1'
#
loop_
_entity.id
_entity.type
_entity.pdbx_description
1 polymer ?
#
loop_
_entity_poly.entity_id
_entity_poly.type
_entity_poly.pdbx_seq_one_letter_code
_entity_poly.pdbx_strand_id
1 'polypeptide(L)'
;MERDVQLVRDLIAVAPGFQDLLDAHVFNEGSVLPHVFFWDVVQETVASFLGEDGTWRVTLRFLEEQLRLDLPEVSQVVSTSFLFNLPWPDQPGYGLVDHLGPAMSARFAAIRPSG
;
A
#
# COMPACT_ATOMS: atom_id res chain seq x y z
N MET A 1 16.67 0.93 13.24
CA MET A 1 15.43 0.32 12.75
C MET A 1 15.26 0.75 11.32
N GLU A 2 15.01 -0.19 10.43
CA GLU A 2 14.90 0.08 8.99
C GLU A 2 13.62 0.88 8.71
N ARG A 3 13.69 1.81 7.74
CA ARG A 3 12.66 2.82 7.49
C ARG A 3 11.36 2.22 6.93
N ASP A 4 11.48 1.10 6.24
CA ASP A 4 10.40 0.26 5.72
C ASP A 4 9.64 -0.50 6.82
N VAL A 5 10.30 -0.96 7.88
CA VAL A 5 9.64 -1.52 9.06
C VAL A 5 8.87 -0.42 9.82
N GLN A 6 9.43 0.79 9.88
CA GLN A 6 8.70 1.93 10.45
C GLN A 6 7.46 2.30 9.62
N LEU A 7 7.55 2.24 8.29
CA LEU A 7 6.42 2.45 7.39
C LEU A 7 5.24 1.52 7.72
N VAL A 8 5.51 0.23 7.97
CA VAL A 8 4.46 -0.73 8.38
C VAL A 8 3.82 -0.31 9.70
N ARG A 9 4.61 0.05 10.71
CA ARG A 9 4.10 0.47 12.02
C ARG A 9 3.25 1.74 11.93
N ASP A 10 3.70 2.71 11.13
CA ASP A 10 2.99 3.96 10.92
C ASP A 10 1.67 3.73 10.17
N LEU A 11 1.64 2.79 9.21
CA LEU A 11 0.41 2.37 8.55
C LEU A 11 -0.60 1.80 9.55
N ILE A 12 -0.18 0.90 10.45
CA ILE A 12 -1.08 0.33 11.47
C ILE A 12 -1.61 1.43 12.39
N ALA A 13 -0.78 2.41 12.76
CA ALA A 13 -1.19 3.49 13.63
C ALA A 13 -2.33 4.34 13.04
N VAL A 14 -2.35 4.52 11.71
CA VAL A 14 -3.40 5.30 11.02
C VAL A 14 -4.56 4.44 10.51
N ALA A 15 -4.34 3.15 10.27
CA ALA A 15 -5.33 2.18 9.82
C ALA A 15 -5.26 0.90 10.69
N PRO A 16 -5.84 0.94 11.92
CA PRO A 16 -5.78 -0.19 12.85
C PRO A 16 -6.42 -1.49 12.34
N GLY A 17 -7.25 -1.41 11.29
CA GLY A 17 -7.85 -2.59 10.64
C GLY A 17 -6.82 -3.57 10.06
N PHE A 18 -5.57 -3.14 9.84
CA PHE A 18 -4.48 -4.02 9.40
C PHE A 18 -3.77 -4.75 10.54
N GLN A 19 -4.14 -4.53 11.81
CA GLN A 19 -3.45 -5.13 12.96
C GLN A 19 -3.48 -6.66 12.92
N ASP A 20 -4.64 -7.27 12.71
CA ASP A 20 -4.78 -8.74 12.65
C ASP A 20 -3.95 -9.34 11.50
N LEU A 21 -3.85 -8.60 10.40
CA LEU A 21 -3.05 -8.97 9.23
C LEU A 21 -1.55 -8.89 9.52
N LEU A 22 -1.10 -7.88 10.28
CA LEU A 22 0.28 -7.77 10.74
C LEU A 22 0.64 -8.90 11.71
N ASP A 23 -0.26 -9.25 12.62
CA ASP A 23 -0.03 -10.32 13.58
C ASP A 23 0.09 -11.67 12.87
N ALA A 24 -0.76 -11.95 11.88
CA ALA A 24 -0.67 -13.14 11.03
C ALA A 24 0.63 -13.17 10.21
N HIS A 25 1.02 -12.03 9.62
CA HIS A 25 2.29 -11.88 8.90
C HIS A 25 3.49 -12.22 9.78
N VAL A 26 3.58 -11.61 10.96
CA VAL A 26 4.71 -11.84 11.90
C VAL A 26 4.73 -13.28 12.40
N PHE A 27 3.56 -13.88 12.64
CA PHE A 27 3.47 -15.29 13.01
C PHE A 27 4.03 -16.22 11.91
N ASN A 28 3.73 -15.95 10.64
CA ASN A 28 4.16 -16.78 9.51
C ASN A 28 5.63 -16.56 9.13
N GLU A 29 6.08 -15.30 9.11
CA GLU A 29 7.40 -14.91 8.59
C GLU A 29 8.47 -14.75 9.69
N GLY A 30 8.06 -14.83 10.97
CA GLY A 30 8.94 -14.65 12.13
C GLY A 30 9.46 -13.23 12.35
N SER A 31 9.13 -12.29 11.44
CA SER A 31 9.53 -10.88 11.50
C SER A 31 8.63 -10.03 10.58
N VAL A 32 8.76 -8.71 10.66
CA VAL A 32 8.09 -7.80 9.72
C VAL A 32 8.92 -7.76 8.43
N LEU A 33 8.32 -8.22 7.33
CA LEU A 33 8.90 -8.17 5.99
C LEU A 33 8.05 -7.22 5.14
N PRO A 34 8.41 -5.92 5.05
CA PRO A 34 7.53 -4.90 4.46
C PRO A 34 7.09 -5.22 3.04
N HIS A 35 7.99 -5.71 2.18
CA HIS A 35 7.64 -6.05 0.81
C HIS A 35 6.61 -7.18 0.69
N VAL A 36 6.63 -8.14 1.62
CA VAL A 36 5.68 -9.26 1.66
C VAL A 36 4.37 -8.78 2.27
N PHE A 37 4.42 -8.08 3.40
CA PHE A 37 3.24 -7.53 4.07
C PHE A 37 2.42 -6.60 3.16
N PHE A 38 3.09 -5.81 2.32
CA PHE A 38 2.42 -4.89 1.41
C PHE A 38 1.61 -5.59 0.30
N TRP A 39 1.86 -6.87 0.01
CA TRP A 39 0.97 -7.66 -0.84
C TRP A 39 -0.43 -7.75 -0.22
N ASP A 40 -0.49 -8.09 1.06
CA ASP A 40 -1.74 -8.22 1.80
C ASP A 40 -2.44 -6.86 1.98
N VAL A 41 -1.67 -5.79 2.21
CA VAL A 41 -2.18 -4.40 2.25
C VAL A 41 -2.87 -4.03 0.93
N VAL A 42 -2.33 -4.45 -0.23
CA VAL A 42 -2.99 -4.22 -1.52
C VAL A 42 -4.33 -4.94 -1.58
N GLN A 43 -4.37 -6.23 -1.21
CA GLN A 43 -5.60 -7.03 -1.26
C GLN A 43 -6.71 -6.41 -0.40
N GLU A 44 -6.39 -6.07 0.85
CA GLU A 44 -7.34 -5.46 1.77
C GLU A 44 -7.74 -4.03 1.36
N THR A 45 -6.81 -3.26 0.77
CA THR A 45 -7.15 -1.93 0.25
C THR A 45 -8.11 -2.01 -0.94
N VAL A 46 -7.93 -2.99 -1.83
CA VAL A 46 -8.83 -3.24 -2.95
C VAL A 46 -10.18 -3.77 -2.47
N ALA A 47 -10.18 -4.70 -1.51
CA ALA A 47 -11.40 -5.22 -0.89
C ALA A 47 -12.20 -4.09 -0.21
N SER A 48 -11.51 -3.23 0.54
CA SER A 48 -12.07 -2.03 1.15
C SER A 48 -12.68 -1.07 0.13
N PHE A 49 -12.02 -0.88 -1.01
CA PHE A 49 -12.54 -0.05 -2.10
C PHE A 49 -13.83 -0.62 -2.70
N LEU A 50 -13.86 -1.93 -2.95
CA LEU A 50 -15.03 -2.62 -3.50
C LEU A 50 -16.18 -2.72 -2.48
N GLY A 51 -15.87 -2.81 -1.18
CA GLY A 51 -16.82 -2.88 -0.08
C GLY A 51 -17.23 -1.52 0.50
N GLU A 52 -16.63 -0.43 0.02
CA GLU A 52 -16.84 0.95 0.47
C GLU A 52 -16.57 1.21 1.98
N ASP A 53 -15.72 0.42 2.63
CA ASP A 53 -15.48 0.52 4.09
C ASP A 53 -14.56 1.67 4.53
N GLY A 54 -14.08 2.48 3.58
CA GLY A 54 -13.33 3.71 3.83
C GLY A 54 -11.85 3.54 4.21
N THR A 55 -11.42 2.33 4.60
CA THR A 55 -10.02 2.02 4.92
C THR A 55 -9.09 2.37 3.76
N TRP A 56 -9.52 2.11 2.53
CA TRP A 56 -8.78 2.44 1.32
C TRP A 56 -8.40 3.91 1.21
N ARG A 57 -9.29 4.84 1.64
CA ARG A 57 -9.01 6.28 1.62
C ARG A 57 -7.90 6.64 2.60
N VAL A 58 -7.91 6.01 3.77
CA VAL A 58 -6.89 6.21 4.80
C VAL A 58 -5.55 5.67 4.31
N THR A 59 -5.54 4.47 3.72
CA THR A 59 -4.34 3.86 3.15
C THR A 59 -3.74 4.71 2.04
N LEU A 60 -4.55 5.13 1.04
CA LEU A 60 -4.05 5.96 -0.06
C LEU A 60 -3.51 7.30 0.43
N ARG A 61 -4.22 7.97 1.36
CA ARG A 61 -3.74 9.24 1.94
C ARG A 61 -2.40 9.06 2.63
N PHE A 62 -2.26 8.02 3.45
CA PHE A 62 -1.02 7.73 4.15
C PHE A 62 0.13 7.47 3.17
N LEU A 63 -0.06 6.61 2.17
CA LEU A 63 0.99 6.28 1.21
C LEU A 63 1.40 7.47 0.33
N GLU A 64 0.44 8.33 -0.03
CA GLU A 64 0.72 9.60 -0.72
C GLU A 64 1.62 10.51 0.14
N GLU A 65 1.31 10.67 1.43
CA GLU A 65 2.13 11.45 2.36
C GLU A 65 3.55 10.87 2.49
N GLN A 66 3.68 9.55 2.57
CA GLN A 66 4.98 8.86 2.65
C GLN A 66 5.81 9.04 1.38
N LEU A 67 5.21 8.96 0.20
CA LEU A 67 5.92 9.22 -1.06
C LEU A 67 6.39 10.67 -1.19
N ARG A 68 5.66 11.64 -0.62
CA ARG A 68 6.07 13.06 -0.64
C ARG A 68 7.30 13.35 0.21
N LEU A 69 7.63 12.48 1.17
CA LEU A 69 8.86 12.57 1.95
C LEU A 69 10.09 12.11 1.15
N ASP A 70 9.89 11.40 0.02
CA ASP A 70 10.90 10.94 -0.93
C ASP A 70 12.08 10.18 -0.27
N LEU A 71 11.78 9.43 0.80
CA LEU A 71 12.74 8.53 1.43
C LEU A 71 12.94 7.31 0.51
N PRO A 72 14.18 6.96 0.10
CA PRO A 72 14.41 5.92 -0.91
C PRO A 72 13.80 4.56 -0.56
N GLU A 73 14.01 4.08 0.66
CA GLU A 73 13.56 2.74 1.10
C GLU A 73 12.03 2.65 1.16
N VAL A 74 11.37 3.70 1.65
CA VAL A 74 9.91 3.80 1.68
C VAL A 74 9.36 3.89 0.26
N SER A 75 9.95 4.75 -0.57
CA SER A 75 9.53 4.94 -1.96
C SER A 75 9.66 3.65 -2.76
N GLN A 76 10.69 2.85 -2.49
CA GLN A 76 10.86 1.53 -3.09
C GLN A 76 9.71 0.61 -2.70
N VAL A 77 9.40 0.43 -1.42
CA VAL A 77 8.30 -0.45 -0.96
C VAL A 77 6.96 -0.01 -1.56
N VAL A 78 6.63 1.28 -1.49
CA VAL A 78 5.35 1.78 -2.03
C VAL A 78 5.28 1.57 -3.54
N SER A 79 6.38 1.79 -4.27
CA SER A 79 6.37 1.61 -5.73
C SER A 79 6.29 0.14 -6.14
N THR A 80 7.15 -0.71 -5.59
CA THR A 80 7.30 -2.10 -6.06
C THR A 80 6.33 -3.07 -5.41
N SER A 81 5.86 -2.78 -4.19
CA SER A 81 4.99 -3.70 -3.45
C SER A 81 3.54 -3.23 -3.36
N PHE A 82 3.27 -1.92 -3.43
CA PHE A 82 1.89 -1.42 -3.47
C PHE A 82 1.44 -1.09 -4.90
N LEU A 83 2.02 -0.04 -5.50
CA LEU A 83 1.58 0.49 -6.79
C LEU A 83 1.70 -0.52 -7.93
N PHE A 84 2.81 -1.27 -7.96
CA PHE A 84 3.02 -2.30 -8.98
C PHE A 84 1.97 -3.41 -8.91
N ASN A 85 1.47 -3.73 -7.72
CA ASN A 85 0.53 -4.83 -7.48
C ASN A 85 -0.95 -4.41 -7.49
N LEU A 86 -1.27 -3.15 -7.77
CA LEU A 86 -2.66 -2.74 -7.97
C LEU A 86 -3.32 -3.57 -9.09
N PRO A 87 -4.67 -3.66 -9.13
CA PRO A 87 -5.35 -4.40 -10.19
C PRO A 87 -4.96 -3.93 -11.61
N TRP A 88 -5.16 -4.76 -12.62
CA TRP A 88 -5.07 -4.38 -14.03
C TRP A 88 -6.39 -3.78 -14.53
N PRO A 89 -6.41 -3.04 -15.66
CA PRO A 89 -7.62 -2.39 -16.17
C PRO A 89 -8.87 -3.28 -16.33
N ASP A 90 -8.67 -4.58 -16.56
CA ASP A 90 -9.71 -5.59 -16.72
C ASP A 90 -10.09 -6.30 -15.41
N GLN A 91 -9.45 -5.95 -14.29
CA GLN A 91 -9.64 -6.57 -12.99
C GLN A 91 -10.52 -5.71 -12.07
N PRO A 92 -11.35 -6.35 -11.21
CA PRO A 92 -12.09 -5.65 -10.18
C PRO A 92 -11.18 -4.79 -9.30
N GLY A 93 -11.63 -3.58 -9.00
CA GLY A 93 -10.91 -2.64 -8.13
C GLY A 93 -9.91 -1.74 -8.86
N TYR A 94 -9.73 -1.86 -10.19
CA TYR A 94 -8.86 -0.96 -10.95
C TYR A 94 -9.23 0.53 -10.80
N GLY A 95 -10.52 0.84 -10.58
CA GLY A 95 -10.98 2.21 -10.31
C GLY A 95 -10.32 2.87 -9.09
N LEU A 96 -9.64 2.10 -8.22
CA LEU A 96 -8.80 2.64 -7.15
C LEU A 96 -7.67 3.54 -7.69
N VAL A 97 -7.17 3.26 -8.91
CA VAL A 97 -6.13 4.05 -9.59
C VAL A 97 -6.57 5.50 -9.81
N ASP A 98 -7.87 5.74 -10.07
CA ASP A 98 -8.43 7.09 -10.27
C ASP A 98 -8.42 7.94 -8.98
N HIS A 99 -8.15 7.32 -7.84
CA HIS A 99 -8.10 7.96 -6.54
C HIS A 99 -6.68 8.19 -6.01
N LEU A 100 -5.65 7.83 -6.79
CA LEU A 100 -4.27 8.06 -6.39
C LEU A 100 -3.96 9.56 -6.29
N GLY A 101 -3.23 9.94 -5.25
CA GLY A 101 -2.70 11.30 -5.13
C GLY A 101 -1.65 11.62 -6.21
N PRO A 102 -1.21 12.88 -6.32
CA PRO A 102 -0.26 13.29 -7.36
C PRO A 102 1.07 12.54 -7.34
N ALA A 103 1.66 12.28 -6.16
CA ALA A 103 2.94 11.57 -6.06
C ALA A 103 2.78 10.10 -6.44
N MET A 104 1.73 9.44 -5.93
CA MET A 104 1.39 8.07 -6.28
C MET A 104 1.08 7.93 -7.77
N SER A 105 0.29 8.82 -8.36
CA SER A 105 -0.06 8.82 -9.78
C SER A 105 1.17 8.94 -10.67
N ALA A 106 2.09 9.86 -10.34
CA ALA A 106 3.32 10.04 -11.10
C ALA A 106 4.23 8.80 -11.03
N ARG A 107 4.35 8.16 -9.86
CA ARG A 107 5.10 6.90 -9.71
C ARG A 107 4.40 5.76 -10.46
N PHE A 108 3.09 5.61 -10.32
CA PHE A 108 2.30 4.58 -10.98
C PHE A 108 2.47 4.62 -12.51
N ALA A 109 2.31 5.80 -13.12
CA ALA A 109 2.49 5.99 -14.56
C ALA A 109 3.92 5.66 -15.04
N ALA A 110 4.93 5.89 -14.20
CA ALA A 110 6.32 5.57 -14.54
C ALA A 110 6.60 4.06 -14.50
N ILE A 111 5.99 3.31 -13.57
CA ILE A 111 6.25 1.87 -13.39
C ILE A 111 5.26 0.98 -14.17
N ARG A 112 4.08 1.50 -14.52
CA ARG A 112 3.00 0.82 -15.25
C ARG A 112 2.43 1.72 -16.36
N PRO A 113 3.18 1.93 -17.45
CA PRO A 113 2.77 2.86 -18.52
C PRO A 113 1.54 2.38 -19.32
N SER A 114 1.13 1.13 -19.19
CA SER A 114 -0.04 0.55 -19.89
C SER A 114 -1.27 0.39 -18.99
N GLY A 115 -1.24 0.98 -17.79
CA GLY A 115 -2.15 0.62 -16.71
C GLY A 115 -1.63 -0.57 -15.95
#